data_AF-A0A0N5ALN2-F1
#
_entry.id   AF-A0A0N5ALN2-F1
#
_cell.length_a   1.000
_cell.length_b   1.000
_cell.length_c   1.000
_cell.angle_alpha   90.00
_cell.angle_beta   90.00
_cell.angle_gamma   90.00
#
_symmetry.space_group_name_H-M   'P 1'
#
loop_
_entity.id
_entity.type
_entity.pdbx_description
1 polymer ?
#
loop_
_entity_poly.entity_id
_entity_poly.type
_entity_poly.pdbx_seq_one_letter_code
_entity_poly.pdbx_strand_id
1 'polypeptide(L)'
;MNSTCTVLNGAVTRILNGQSVPTKESYKRGNNFRHGEFQRYFYGFADDTSMVCYGRGAVPLSYLWVATNSISVGDPVSLGKIFYHYSQGLIHELTVSAYSLFNEYKAKVRKSEL
;
A
#
# COMPACT_ATOMS: atom_id res chain seq x y z
N MET A 1 1.07 0.18 8.98
CA MET A 1 -0.17 0.34 8.19
C MET A 1 -0.95 -0.97 8.21
N ASN A 2 -2.27 -0.91 8.07
CA ASN A 2 -3.10 -2.08 7.83
C ASN A 2 -3.21 -2.29 6.32
N SER A 3 -2.85 -3.46 5.81
CA SER A 3 -2.94 -3.77 4.38
C SER A 3 -3.69 -5.08 4.14
N THR A 4 -4.45 -5.13 3.07
CA THR A 4 -5.16 -6.32 2.60
C THR A 4 -4.70 -6.60 1.19
N CYS A 5 -4.26 -7.83 0.94
CA CYS A 5 -3.74 -8.24 -0.35
C CYS A 5 -4.55 -9.42 -0.89
N THR A 6 -4.81 -9.40 -2.20
CA THR A 6 -5.48 -10.47 -2.94
C THR A 6 -4.49 -11.08 -3.92
N VAL A 7 -4.35 -12.40 -3.88
CA VAL A 7 -3.46 -13.15 -4.78
C VAL A 7 -4.14 -13.30 -6.15
N LEU A 8 -3.53 -12.74 -7.19
CA LEU A 8 -4.03 -12.82 -8.56
C LEU A 8 -3.46 -14.04 -9.31
N ASN A 9 -2.20 -14.39 -9.03
CA ASN A 9 -1.52 -15.56 -9.58
C ASN A 9 -0.50 -16.10 -8.57
N GLY A 10 -0.15 -17.39 -8.68
CA GLY A 10 0.81 -18.04 -7.79
C GLY A 10 0.26 -18.31 -6.38
N ALA A 11 1.15 -18.26 -5.39
CA ALA A 11 0.81 -18.53 -4.00
C ALA A 11 1.68 -17.74 -3.02
N VAL A 12 1.06 -17.27 -1.93
CA VAL A 12 1.72 -16.56 -0.84
C VAL A 12 1.63 -17.41 0.42
N THR A 13 2.75 -17.62 1.09
CA THR A 13 2.80 -18.26 2.41
C THR A 13 3.10 -17.22 3.47
N ARG A 14 2.41 -17.29 4.60
CA ARG A 14 2.59 -16.41 5.76
C ARG A 14 3.01 -17.25 6.96
N ILE A 15 4.04 -16.80 7.66
CA ILE A 15 4.54 -17.43 8.89
C ILE A 15 4.44 -16.39 10.01
N LEU A 16 3.73 -16.76 11.09
CA LEU A 16 3.64 -15.94 12.30
C LEU A 16 4.97 -15.91 13.05
N ASN A 17 5.47 -14.70 13.32
CA ASN A 17 6.65 -14.51 14.16
C ASN A 17 6.19 -14.43 15.64
N GLY A 18 6.68 -15.33 16.50
CA GLY A 18 6.45 -15.28 17.95
C GLY A 18 5.66 -16.43 18.60
N GLN A 19 5.35 -17.51 17.88
CA GLN A 19 4.84 -18.74 18.50
C GLN A 19 5.87 -19.86 18.47
N SER A 20 5.90 -20.71 19.51
CA SER A 20 6.82 -21.85 19.63
C SER A 20 6.65 -22.88 18.51
N VAL A 21 5.49 -22.89 17.84
CA VAL A 21 5.21 -23.65 16.63
C VAL A 21 4.87 -22.68 15.51
N PRO A 22 5.64 -22.65 14.41
CA PRO A 22 5.37 -21.73 13.30
C PRO A 22 4.12 -22.17 12.55
N THR A 23 2.99 -21.52 12.84
CA THR A 23 1.77 -21.67 12.04
C THR A 23 2.01 -21.07 10.65
N LYS A 24 2.10 -21.96 9.65
CA LYS A 24 2.27 -21.60 8.24
C LYS A 24 0.91 -21.58 7.55
N GLU A 25 0.50 -20.42 7.08
CA GLU A 25 -0.72 -20.24 6.30
C GLU A 25 -0.36 -20.07 4.82
N SER A 26 -1.16 -20.63 3.91
CA SER A 26 -0.94 -20.52 2.46
C SER A 26 -2.17 -19.97 1.78
N TYR A 27 -1.97 -18.91 0.99
CA TYR A 27 -2.98 -18.22 0.20
C TYR A 27 -2.74 -18.51 -1.27
N LYS A 28 -3.74 -19.09 -1.94
CA LYS A 28 -3.74 -19.36 -3.39
C LYS A 28 -4.46 -18.23 -4.13
N ARG A 29 -4.41 -18.26 -5.45
CA ARG A 29 -5.19 -17.37 -6.33
C ARG A 29 -6.64 -17.21 -5.87
N GLY A 30 -7.11 -15.97 -5.81
CA GLY A 30 -8.46 -15.60 -5.35
C GLY A 30 -8.58 -15.44 -3.84
N ASN A 31 -7.60 -15.91 -3.05
CA ASN A 31 -7.63 -15.70 -1.60
C ASN A 31 -7.07 -14.33 -1.23
N ASN A 32 -7.63 -13.81 -0.14
CA ASN A 32 -7.25 -12.55 0.45
C ASN A 32 -6.56 -12.80 1.79
N PHE A 33 -5.56 -11.99 2.11
CA PHE A 33 -4.96 -11.98 3.44
C PHE A 33 -4.77 -10.55 3.92
N ARG A 34 -4.82 -10.37 5.24
CA ARG A 34 -4.65 -9.07 5.90
C ARG A 34 -3.38 -9.05 6.72
N HIS A 35 -2.59 -8.00 6.55
CA HIS A 35 -1.50 -7.61 7.43
C HIS A 35 -1.99 -6.46 8.32
N GLY A 36 -2.26 -6.76 9.58
CA GLY A 36 -2.68 -5.76 10.55
C GLY A 36 -1.54 -4.82 10.95
N GLU A 37 -1.91 -3.72 11.60
CA GLU A 37 -0.93 -2.76 12.09
C GLU A 37 -0.09 -3.38 13.22
N PHE A 38 1.23 -3.12 13.20
CA PHE A 38 2.23 -3.65 14.14
C PHE A 38 2.38 -5.18 14.16
N GLN A 39 1.74 -5.90 13.23
CA GLN A 39 1.91 -7.34 13.10
C GLN A 39 3.21 -7.65 12.36
N ARG A 40 3.94 -8.68 12.82
CA ARG A 40 5.19 -9.11 12.21
C ARG A 40 5.00 -10.51 11.63
N TYR A 41 5.02 -10.59 10.31
CA TYR A 41 4.89 -11.82 9.56
C TYR A 41 6.07 -11.97 8.62
N PHE A 42 6.51 -13.21 8.40
CA PHE A 42 7.36 -13.55 7.27
C PHE A 42 6.48 -14.02 6.12
N TYR A 43 6.74 -13.49 4.93
CA TYR A 43 6.02 -13.88 3.71
C TYR A 43 6.97 -14.60 2.77
N GLY A 44 6.56 -15.76 2.28
CA GLY A 44 7.22 -16.48 1.20
C GLY A 44 6.34 -16.45 -0.05
N PHE A 45 6.91 -16.07 -1.18
CA PHE A 45 6.22 -15.98 -2.46
C PHE A 45 6.68 -17.13 -3.37
N ALA A 46 5.73 -17.84 -3.99
CA ALA A 46 6.05 -18.82 -5.01
C ALA A 46 6.48 -18.13 -6.32
N ASP A 47 7.05 -18.89 -7.25
CA ASP A 47 7.38 -18.37 -8.59
C ASP A 47 6.13 -17.85 -9.30
N ASP A 48 6.29 -16.75 -10.06
CA ASP A 48 5.21 -16.08 -10.80
C ASP A 48 4.02 -15.63 -9.92
N THR A 49 4.32 -15.21 -8.69
CA THR A 49 3.30 -14.67 -7.78
C THR A 49 3.01 -13.21 -8.07
N SER A 50 1.74 -12.91 -8.38
CA SER A 50 1.24 -11.55 -8.50
C SER A 50 0.09 -11.32 -7.52
N MET A 51 0.05 -10.13 -6.93
CA MET A 51 -0.97 -9.75 -5.96
C MET A 51 -1.27 -8.27 -6.06
N VAL A 52 -2.49 -7.91 -5.66
CA VAL A 52 -2.92 -6.51 -5.51
C VAL A 52 -3.12 -6.25 -4.03
N CYS A 53 -2.49 -5.19 -3.53
CA CYS A 53 -2.57 -4.81 -2.13
C CYS A 53 -3.22 -3.44 -1.98
N TYR A 54 -4.12 -3.35 -1.01
CA TYR A 54 -4.76 -2.13 -0.58
C TYR A 54 -4.33 -1.83 0.86
N GLY A 55 -3.74 -0.65 1.08
CA GLY A 55 -3.25 -0.20 2.37
C GLY A 55 -4.03 1.00 2.91
N ARG A 56 -4.23 1.04 4.23
CA ARG A 56 -4.75 2.20 4.98
C ARG A 56 -3.85 2.52 6.17
N GLY A 57 -3.68 3.81 6.45
CA GLY A 57 -2.90 4.34 7.58
C GLY A 57 -1.81 5.30 7.14
N ALA A 58 -0.75 5.43 7.94
CA ALA A 58 0.39 6.30 7.65
C ALA A 58 1.29 5.70 6.55
N VAL A 59 0.82 5.78 5.30
CA VAL A 59 1.53 5.28 4.11
C VAL A 59 2.95 5.87 3.96
N PRO A 60 3.20 7.18 4.17
CA PRO A 60 4.56 7.73 4.13
C PRO A 60 5.54 7.04 5.08
N LEU A 61 5.09 6.72 6.30
CA LEU A 61 5.94 6.05 7.29
C LEU A 61 6.26 4.61 6.89
N SER A 62 5.31 3.90 6.27
CA SER A 62 5.58 2.54 5.77
C SER A 62 6.63 2.50 4.66
N TYR A 63 6.81 3.59 3.91
CA TYR A 63 7.88 3.68 2.90
C TYR A 63 9.27 3.73 3.50
N LEU A 64 9.45 4.15 4.76
CA LEU A 64 10.76 4.10 5.42
C LEU A 64 11.29 2.66 5.49
N TRP A 65 10.40 1.68 5.70
CA TRP A 65 10.76 0.27 5.71
C TRP A 65 11.19 -0.24 4.32
N VAL A 66 10.59 0.29 3.26
CA VAL A 66 10.98 -0.04 1.87
C VAL A 66 12.32 0.63 1.54
N ALA A 67 12.51 1.87 1.98
CA ALA A 67 13.73 2.66 1.79
C ALA A 67 14.96 1.98 2.40
N THR A 68 14.85 1.47 3.63
CA THR A 68 15.97 0.78 4.29
C THR A 68 16.43 -0.45 3.50
N ASN A 69 15.49 -1.22 2.95
CA ASN A 69 15.83 -2.39 2.14
C ASN A 69 16.57 -2.01 0.86
N SER A 70 16.06 -1.06 0.08
CA SER A 70 16.73 -0.69 -1.18
C SER A 70 18.08 0.00 -0.96
N ILE A 71 18.25 0.77 0.13
CA ILE A 71 19.58 1.28 0.53
C ILE A 71 20.53 0.12 0.82
N SER A 72 20.07 -0.89 1.58
CA SER A 72 20.90 -2.05 1.93
C SER A 72 21.30 -2.91 0.73
N VAL A 73 20.46 -2.96 -0.32
CA VAL A 73 20.73 -3.69 -1.57
C VAL A 73 21.50 -2.82 -2.58
N GLY A 74 21.71 -1.53 -2.29
CA GLY A 74 22.44 -0.62 -3.17
C GLY A 74 21.69 -0.24 -4.45
N ASP A 75 20.35 -0.26 -4.43
CA ASP A 75 19.50 0.10 -5.57
C ASP A 75 18.71 1.41 -5.31
N PRO A 76 19.37 2.57 -5.42
CA PRO A 76 18.72 3.86 -5.25
C PRO A 76 17.76 4.21 -6.39
N VAL A 77 17.93 3.60 -7.58
CA VAL A 77 17.09 3.89 -8.75
C VAL A 77 15.67 3.38 -8.52
N SER A 78 15.53 2.17 -7.96
CA SER A 78 14.22 1.63 -7.60
C SER A 78 13.52 2.49 -6.53
N LEU A 79 14.25 3.07 -5.58
CA LEU A 79 13.68 4.03 -4.63
C LEU A 79 13.17 5.30 -5.30
N GLY A 80 13.95 5.86 -6.22
CA GLY A 80 13.54 7.03 -7.00
C GLY A 80 12.24 6.78 -7.76
N LYS A 81 12.09 5.61 -8.40
CA LYS A 81 10.86 5.21 -9.10
C LYS A 81 9.67 5.12 -8.15
N ILE A 82 9.84 4.49 -6.99
CA ILE A 82 8.78 4.38 -5.99
C ILE A 82 8.31 5.77 -5.54
N PHE A 83 9.24 6.67 -5.24
CA PHE A 83 8.93 8.04 -4.83
C PHE A 83 8.21 8.82 -5.94
N TYR A 84 8.65 8.66 -7.19
CA TYR A 84 8.00 9.27 -8.35
C TYR A 84 6.55 8.81 -8.53
N HIS A 85 6.28 7.51 -8.47
CA HIS A 85 4.90 7.01 -8.57
C HIS A 85 4.02 7.46 -7.41
N TYR A 86 4.60 7.52 -6.20
CA TYR A 86 3.88 8.02 -5.04
C TYR A 86 3.53 9.51 -5.18
N SER A 87 4.46 10.36 -5.64
CA SER A 87 4.22 11.79 -5.82
C SER A 87 3.18 12.07 -6.91
N GLN A 88 3.19 11.32 -8.01
CA GLN A 88 2.15 11.39 -9.04
C GLN A 88 0.76 11.10 -8.45
N GLY A 89 0.64 10.07 -7.61
CA GLY A 89 -0.61 9.75 -6.92
C GLY A 89 -1.06 10.86 -5.97
N LEU A 90 -0.13 11.45 -5.20
CA LEU A 90 -0.45 12.58 -4.31
C LEU A 90 -0.92 13.83 -5.07
N ILE A 91 -0.24 14.19 -6.17
CA ILE A 91 -0.64 15.33 -6.99
C ILE A 91 -2.04 15.10 -7.55
N HIS A 92 -2.33 13.89 -8.02
CA HIS A 92 -3.67 13.55 -8.52
C HIS A 92 -4.75 13.79 -7.44
N GLU A 93 -4.58 13.23 -6.25
CA GLU A 93 -5.53 13.41 -5.13
C GLU A 93 -5.69 14.88 -4.73
N LEU A 94 -4.58 15.64 -4.67
CA LEU A 94 -4.61 17.07 -4.37
C LEU A 94 -5.35 17.87 -5.44
N THR A 95 -5.14 17.58 -6.72
CA THR A 95 -5.83 18.27 -7.82
C THR A 95 -7.33 17.99 -7.82
N VAL A 96 -7.73 16.75 -7.58
CA VAL A 96 -9.14 16.36 -7.47
C VAL A 96 -9.79 17.07 -6.27
N SER A 97 -9.11 17.09 -5.12
CA SER A 97 -9.61 17.79 -3.93
C SER A 97 -9.68 19.31 -4.12
N ALA A 98 -8.73 19.91 -4.84
CA ALA A 98 -8.76 21.35 -5.12
C ALA A 98 -9.93 21.70 -6.06
N TYR A 99 -10.18 20.86 -7.07
CA TYR A 99 -11.26 21.04 -8.02
C TYR A 99 -12.65 20.89 -7.36
N SER A 100 -12.82 19.91 -6.47
CA SER A 100 -14.06 19.75 -5.72
C SER A 100 -14.32 20.96 -4.81
N LEU A 101 -13.29 21.42 -4.09
CA LEU A 101 -13.39 22.56 -3.19
C LEU A 101 -13.69 23.87 -3.95
N PHE A 102 -13.09 24.07 -5.11
CA PHE A 102 -13.41 25.18 -6.00
C PHE A 102 -14.87 25.15 -6.47
N ASN A 103 -15.37 23.98 -6.88
CA ASN A 103 -16.76 23.82 -7.31
C ASN A 103 -17.76 24.05 -6.17
N GLU A 104 -17.46 23.57 -4.96
CA GLU A 104 -18.27 23.83 -3.77
C GLU A 104 -18.31 25.32 -3.42
N TYR A 105 -17.16 26.00 -3.48
CA TYR A 105 -17.08 27.43 -3.25
C TYR A 105 -17.91 28.22 -4.29
N LYS A 106 -17.73 27.90 -5.58
CA LYS A 106 -18.51 28.50 -6.67
C LYS A 106 -20.02 28.27 -6.51
N ALA A 107 -20.42 27.07 -6.08
CA ALA A 107 -21.82 26.74 -5.83
C ALA A 107 -22.40 27.49 -4.63
N LYS A 108 -21.62 27.68 -3.55
CA LYS A 108 -22.01 28.49 -2.39
C LYS A 108 -22.19 29.97 -2.74
N VAL A 109 -21.24 30.56 -3.47
CA VAL A 109 -21.34 31.96 -3.92
C VAL A 109 -22.58 32.16 -4.78
N ARG A 110 -22.82 31.27 -5.76
CA ARG A 110 -24.02 31.33 -6.61
C ARG A 110 -25.34 31.21 -5.83
N LYS A 111 -25.37 30.49 -4.71
CA LYS A 111 -26.55 30.38 -3.83
C LYS A 111 -26.75 31.58 -2.91
N SER A 112 -25.73 32.40 -2.68
CA SER A 112 -25.81 33.59 -1.83
C SER A 112 -26.23 34.84 -2.60
N GLU A 113 -26.17 34.81 -3.94
CA GLU A 113 -26.59 35.91 -4.83
C GLU A 113 -28.04 35.76 -5.33
N LEU A 114 -28.73 34.69 -4.94
CA LEU A 114 -30.14 34.37 -5.22
C LEU A 114 -30.97 34.53 -3.95
#